data_AF-A0A934YBB9-F1
#
_entry.id   AF-A0A934YBB9-F1
#
_cell.length_a   1.000
_cell.length_b   1.000
_cell.length_c   1.000
_cell.angle_alpha   90.00
_cell.angle_beta   90.00
_cell.angle_gamma   90.00
#
_symmetry.space_group_name_H-M   'P 1'
#
loop_
_entity.id
_entity.type
_entity.pdbx_description
1 polymer ?
#
loop_
_entity_poly.entity_id
_entity_poly.type
_entity_poly.pdbx_seq_one_letter_code
_entity_poly.pdbx_strand_id
1 'polypeptide(L)'
;MFNKHELLVHYRYSGIGVIVWSYEFVFYILDILAIPELFQTIIDFIHWKNRPLNHEEKNIIKSVFNDSINLNTISLDLYKHYFSDVAMAFVGFNTIFFNRKITGELLIHEASHCWQYQRFGSVYIIRALLAQNSNPGYNYGGVHSLENIVMSRQIKRINYEQQAEIITDYYSLSNTKFADPGEIKIYKNYLNLLKIPQIIINK
;
A
#
# COMPACT_ATOMS: atom_id res chain seq x y z
N MET A 1 -8.49 9.11 28.25
CA MET A 1 -8.13 7.92 29.05
C MET A 1 -7.55 6.90 28.07
N PHE A 2 -6.23 6.70 28.13
CA PHE A 2 -5.42 6.07 27.08
C PHE A 2 -5.60 4.55 27.07
N ASN A 3 -5.94 3.98 25.91
CA ASN A 3 -6.12 2.55 25.76
C ASN A 3 -4.76 1.89 25.44
N LYS A 4 -4.37 0.87 26.22
CA LYS A 4 -3.05 0.20 26.20
C LYS A 4 -2.77 -0.64 24.94
N HIS A 5 -3.57 -0.49 23.89
CA HIS A 5 -3.49 -1.27 22.65
C HIS A 5 -3.17 -0.42 21.41
N GLU A 6 -2.63 0.79 21.60
CA GLU A 6 -2.10 1.57 20.48
C GLU A 6 -0.93 0.83 19.83
N LEU A 7 -1.19 0.34 18.60
CA LEU A 7 -0.21 -0.26 17.72
C LEU A 7 1.04 0.61 17.64
N LEU A 8 2.14 0.04 18.11
CA LEU A 8 3.47 0.54 17.85
C LEU A 8 3.95 -0.09 16.55
N VAL A 9 3.56 0.53 15.43
CA VAL A 9 4.08 0.23 14.09
C VAL A 9 5.58 0.59 13.98
N HIS A 10 6.13 1.27 15.00
CA HIS A 10 7.57 1.26 15.27
C HIS A 10 7.86 0.61 16.60
N TYR A 11 8.57 -0.52 16.53
CA TYR A 11 9.02 -1.37 17.62
C TYR A 11 9.37 -0.57 18.88
N ARG A 12 8.54 -0.66 19.94
CA ARG A 12 9.11 -0.53 21.28
C ARG A 12 10.00 -1.75 21.47
N TYR A 13 11.24 -1.52 21.90
CA TYR A 13 12.21 -2.54 22.30
C TYR A 13 11.55 -3.50 23.30
N SER A 14 11.00 -4.57 22.75
CA SER A 14 10.39 -5.73 23.40
C SER A 14 10.96 -6.94 22.67
N GLY A 15 10.94 -8.13 23.28
CA GLY A 15 11.53 -9.33 22.65
C GLY A 15 11.00 -9.62 21.24
N ILE A 16 9.75 -9.26 20.96
CA ILE A 16 9.11 -9.35 19.64
C ILE A 16 9.79 -8.40 18.63
N GLY A 17 10.21 -7.20 19.06
CA GLY A 17 10.88 -6.24 18.19
C GLY A 17 12.24 -6.72 17.66
N VAL A 18 12.99 -7.49 18.46
CA VAL A 18 14.28 -8.05 18.02
C VAL A 18 14.07 -9.15 16.98
N ILE A 19 13.04 -9.97 17.14
CA ILE A 19 12.68 -11.03 16.19
C ILE A 19 12.28 -10.39 14.86
N VAL A 20 11.37 -9.42 14.88
CA VAL A 20 10.92 -8.78 13.64
C VAL A 20 12.06 -8.02 12.98
N TRP A 21 12.89 -7.30 13.74
CA TRP A 21 14.09 -6.65 13.19
C TRP A 21 15.03 -7.65 12.50
N SER A 22 15.21 -8.85 13.07
CA SER A 22 16.03 -9.89 12.45
C SER A 22 15.46 -10.36 11.11
N TYR A 23 14.12 -10.49 11.00
CA TYR A 23 13.47 -10.80 9.72
C TYR A 23 13.62 -9.65 8.72
N GLU A 24 13.40 -8.40 9.14
CA GLU A 24 13.61 -7.23 8.28
C GLU A 24 15.04 -7.14 7.76
N PHE A 25 16.02 -7.45 8.61
CA PHE A 25 17.42 -7.48 8.23
C PHE A 25 17.69 -8.45 7.08
N VAL A 26 17.05 -9.62 7.07
CA VAL A 26 17.15 -10.57 5.94
C VAL A 26 16.62 -9.93 4.66
N PHE A 27 15.46 -9.27 4.68
CA PHE A 27 14.91 -8.60 3.50
C PHE A 27 15.82 -7.47 2.99
N TYR A 28 16.45 -6.69 3.88
CA TYR A 28 17.43 -5.69 3.47
C TYR A 28 18.65 -6.31 2.78
N ILE A 29 19.13 -7.47 3.24
CA ILE A 29 20.22 -8.20 2.56
C ILE A 29 19.77 -8.69 1.19
N LEU A 30 18.55 -9.22 1.07
CA LEU A 30 17.98 -9.66 -0.20
C LEU A 30 17.85 -8.51 -1.21
N ASP A 31 17.40 -7.34 -0.75
CA ASP A 31 17.30 -6.11 -1.56
C ASP A 31 18.69 -5.68 -2.10
N ILE A 32 19.72 -5.70 -1.25
CA ILE A 32 21.10 -5.35 -1.67
C ILE A 32 21.62 -6.32 -2.74
N LEU A 33 21.25 -7.60 -2.65
CA LEU A 33 21.63 -8.63 -3.60
C LEU A 33 20.74 -8.67 -4.85
N ALA A 34 19.78 -7.74 -4.98
CA ALA A 34 18.79 -7.69 -6.06
C ALA A 34 18.00 -9.01 -6.25
N ILE A 35 17.81 -9.76 -5.15
CA ILE A 35 17.07 -11.02 -5.16
C ILE A 35 15.58 -10.81 -5.47
N PRO A 36 14.89 -9.79 -4.93
CA PRO A 36 13.50 -9.50 -5.31
C PRO A 36 13.32 -9.27 -6.81
N GLU A 37 14.22 -8.56 -7.47
CA GLU A 37 14.20 -8.32 -8.92
C GLU A 37 14.43 -9.60 -9.72
N LEU A 38 15.32 -10.48 -9.24
CA LEU A 38 15.50 -11.82 -9.81
C LEU A 38 14.21 -12.64 -9.70
N PHE A 39 13.57 -12.64 -8.52
CA PHE A 39 12.29 -13.32 -8.31
C PHE A 39 11.17 -12.74 -9.17
N GLN A 40 11.09 -11.42 -9.30
CA GLN A 40 10.15 -10.75 -10.20
C GLN A 40 10.36 -11.22 -11.64
N THR A 41 11.60 -11.31 -12.10
CA THR A 41 11.93 -11.83 -13.45
C THR A 41 11.49 -13.28 -13.62
N ILE A 42 11.67 -14.12 -12.60
CA ILE A 42 11.22 -15.52 -12.60
C ILE A 42 9.68 -15.58 -12.63
N ILE A 43 9.00 -14.75 -11.85
CA ILE A 43 7.53 -14.66 -11.84
C ILE A 43 7.04 -14.26 -13.23
N ASP A 44 7.60 -13.20 -13.83
CA ASP A 44 7.20 -12.74 -15.16
C ASP A 44 7.46 -13.80 -16.25
N PHE A 45 8.51 -14.61 -16.08
CA PHE A 45 8.79 -15.73 -16.98
C PHE A 45 7.79 -16.89 -16.82
N ILE A 46 7.48 -17.28 -15.58
CA ILE A 46 6.53 -18.37 -15.29
C ILE A 46 5.11 -17.96 -15.68
N HIS A 47 4.74 -16.72 -15.36
CA HIS A 47 3.43 -16.15 -15.60
C HIS A 47 3.44 -15.34 -16.89
N TRP A 48 3.71 -16.00 -18.01
CA TRP A 48 3.76 -15.38 -19.35
C TRP A 48 2.47 -14.66 -19.81
N LYS A 49 1.36 -14.84 -19.08
CA LYS A 49 0.09 -14.12 -19.30
C LYS A 49 0.02 -12.80 -18.54
N ASN A 50 1.06 -12.44 -17.78
CA ASN A 50 1.21 -11.12 -17.18
C ASN A 50 1.12 -10.08 -18.28
N ARG A 51 0.35 -9.03 -18.01
CA ARG A 51 0.24 -7.90 -18.91
C ARG A 51 0.65 -6.62 -18.19
N PRO A 52 1.20 -5.62 -18.92
CA PRO A 52 1.36 -4.29 -18.35
C PRO A 52 -0.01 -3.65 -18.05
N LEU A 53 0.01 -2.62 -17.21
CA LEU A 53 -1.15 -1.76 -17.00
C LEU A 53 -1.60 -1.12 -18.32
N ASN A 54 -2.91 -1.13 -18.58
CA ASN A 54 -3.50 -0.42 -19.72
C ASN A 54 -3.58 1.09 -19.44
N HIS A 55 -4.01 1.88 -20.44
CA HIS A 55 -4.08 3.34 -20.29
C HIS A 55 -5.06 3.80 -19.21
N GLU A 56 -6.21 3.14 -19.06
CA GLU A 56 -7.22 3.49 -18.04
C GLU A 56 -6.69 3.22 -16.63
N GLU A 57 -6.07 2.05 -16.41
CA GLU A 57 -5.46 1.66 -15.14
C GLU A 57 -4.30 2.59 -14.76
N LYS A 58 -3.45 2.93 -15.73
CA LYS A 58 -2.39 3.93 -15.52
C LYS A 58 -2.97 5.29 -15.12
N ASN A 59 -4.06 5.73 -15.75
CA ASN A 59 -4.70 7.00 -15.42
C ASN A 59 -5.31 6.99 -14.00
N ILE A 60 -5.95 5.88 -13.60
CA ILE A 60 -6.49 5.71 -12.25
C ILE A 60 -5.37 5.83 -11.22
N ILE A 61 -4.29 5.05 -11.36
CA ILE A 61 -3.17 5.07 -10.41
C ILE A 61 -2.49 6.46 -10.41
N LYS A 62 -2.30 7.04 -11.60
CA LYS A 62 -1.69 8.37 -11.74
C LYS A 62 -2.51 9.48 -11.08
N SER A 63 -3.84 9.34 -10.99
CA SER A 63 -4.69 10.32 -10.31
C SER A 63 -4.37 10.48 -8.81
N VAL A 64 -3.78 9.45 -8.19
CA VAL A 64 -3.46 9.42 -6.75
C VAL A 64 -1.96 9.56 -6.51
N PHE A 65 -1.16 8.77 -7.21
CA PHE A 65 0.29 8.67 -6.98
C PHE A 65 1.11 9.59 -7.87
N ASN A 66 0.50 10.13 -8.94
CA ASN A 66 1.16 10.89 -9.98
C ASN A 66 2.49 10.23 -10.42
N ASP A 67 3.62 10.93 -10.33
CA ASP A 67 4.94 10.41 -10.76
C ASP A 67 5.74 9.78 -9.60
N SER A 68 5.14 9.59 -8.41
CA SER A 68 5.81 8.94 -7.26
C SER A 68 5.89 7.41 -7.35
N ILE A 69 5.23 6.83 -8.36
CA ILE A 69 5.21 5.40 -8.63
C ILE A 69 5.60 5.17 -10.09
N ASN A 70 6.52 4.22 -10.32
CA ASN A 70 6.88 3.81 -11.66
C ASN A 70 5.84 2.80 -12.19
N LEU A 71 4.95 3.27 -13.05
CA LEU A 71 3.89 2.44 -13.64
C LEU A 71 4.38 1.48 -14.71
N ASN A 72 5.60 1.67 -15.23
CA ASN A 72 6.13 0.82 -16.30
C ASN A 72 6.68 -0.51 -15.77
N THR A 73 6.96 -0.59 -14.47
CA THR A 73 7.39 -1.82 -13.82
C THR A 73 6.21 -2.65 -13.32
N ILE A 74 5.01 -2.07 -13.24
CA ILE A 74 3.83 -2.75 -12.69
C ILE A 74 3.16 -3.63 -13.74
N SER A 75 2.95 -4.89 -13.36
CA SER A 75 2.25 -5.89 -14.17
C SER A 75 1.01 -6.41 -13.45
N LEU A 76 0.03 -6.82 -14.25
CA LEU A 76 -1.23 -7.40 -13.83
C LEU A 76 -1.27 -8.86 -14.23
N ASP A 77 -1.51 -9.74 -13.26
CA ASP A 77 -1.66 -11.18 -13.48
C ASP A 77 -3.04 -11.68 -13.02
N LEU A 78 -3.78 -12.27 -13.97
CA LEU A 78 -5.01 -12.98 -13.67
C LEU A 78 -4.66 -14.41 -13.23
N TYR A 79 -4.56 -14.63 -11.93
CA TYR A 79 -4.38 -15.97 -11.37
C TYR A 79 -5.78 -16.56 -11.05
N LYS A 80 -6.16 -17.68 -11.70
CA LYS A 80 -7.51 -18.26 -11.58
C LYS A 80 -7.60 -19.55 -10.75
N HIS A 81 -6.48 -20.14 -10.34
CA HIS A 81 -6.51 -21.55 -9.87
C HIS A 81 -5.78 -21.90 -8.57
N TYR A 82 -4.68 -21.25 -8.19
CA TYR A 82 -3.86 -21.76 -7.06
C TYR A 82 -4.08 -21.05 -5.71
N PHE A 83 -4.61 -19.82 -5.69
CA PHE A 83 -4.80 -19.02 -4.47
C PHE A 83 -6.20 -18.41 -4.31
N SER A 84 -7.19 -18.87 -5.10
CA SER A 84 -8.50 -18.21 -5.25
C SER A 84 -9.28 -18.09 -3.94
N ASP A 85 -8.99 -18.99 -3.01
CA ASP A 85 -9.69 -19.14 -1.74
C ASP A 85 -9.02 -18.31 -0.62
N VAL A 86 -7.88 -17.66 -0.91
CA VAL A 86 -7.05 -16.98 0.09
C VAL A 86 -7.15 -15.46 0.01
N ALA A 87 -7.15 -14.87 -1.19
CA ALA A 87 -7.20 -13.41 -1.35
C ALA A 87 -7.85 -12.97 -2.67
N MET A 88 -8.59 -11.85 -2.63
CA MET A 88 -9.19 -11.23 -3.82
C MET A 88 -8.15 -10.66 -4.79
N ALA A 89 -7.15 -9.99 -4.23
CA ALA A 89 -5.93 -9.60 -4.90
C ALA A 89 -4.79 -9.59 -3.87
N PHE A 90 -3.55 -9.65 -4.36
CA PHE A 90 -2.37 -9.44 -3.54
C PHE A 90 -1.21 -8.95 -4.42
N VAL A 91 -0.22 -8.33 -3.79
CA VAL A 91 1.01 -7.89 -4.44
C VAL A 91 2.18 -8.75 -4.00
N GLY A 92 2.93 -9.26 -4.97
CA GLY A 92 4.23 -9.89 -4.71
C GLY A 92 5.34 -8.85 -4.63
N PHE A 93 5.51 -8.07 -5.71
CA PHE A 93 6.48 -6.98 -5.80
C PHE A 93 5.90 -5.85 -6.65
N ASN A 94 6.18 -5.85 -7.97
CA ASN A 94 5.48 -4.99 -8.93
C ASN A 94 4.38 -5.73 -9.69
N THR A 95 4.16 -7.02 -9.43
CA THR A 95 3.00 -7.76 -9.96
C THR A 95 1.83 -7.71 -8.99
N ILE A 96 0.69 -7.24 -9.48
CA ILE A 96 -0.61 -7.33 -8.82
C ILE A 96 -1.32 -8.58 -9.35
N PHE A 97 -1.56 -9.52 -8.45
CA PHE A 97 -2.28 -10.75 -8.72
C PHE A 97 -3.76 -10.56 -8.38
N PHE A 98 -4.67 -10.93 -9.26
CA PHE A 98 -6.12 -10.83 -9.02
C PHE A 98 -6.86 -12.04 -9.59
N ASN A 99 -7.99 -12.39 -8.96
CA ASN A 99 -8.83 -13.53 -9.37
C ASN A 99 -10.20 -13.14 -9.96
N ARG A 100 -10.53 -11.84 -10.00
CA ARG A 100 -11.80 -11.27 -10.49
C ARG A 100 -11.56 -9.91 -11.14
N LYS A 101 -12.60 -9.32 -11.72
CA LYS A 101 -12.55 -7.94 -12.25
C LYS A 101 -12.07 -6.98 -11.16
N ILE A 102 -11.00 -6.25 -11.45
CA ILE A 102 -10.43 -5.25 -10.54
C ILE A 102 -11.27 -3.97 -10.56
N THR A 103 -11.69 -3.48 -9.40
CA THR A 103 -12.33 -2.16 -9.25
C THR A 103 -11.25 -1.08 -9.17
N GLY A 104 -11.60 0.19 -9.38
CA GLY A 104 -10.65 1.29 -9.21
C GLY A 104 -10.10 1.36 -7.78
N GLU A 105 -10.94 1.10 -6.78
CA GLU A 105 -10.56 1.08 -5.36
C GLU A 105 -9.56 -0.04 -5.06
N LEU A 106 -9.85 -1.27 -5.50
CA LEU A 106 -8.95 -2.40 -5.34
C LEU A 106 -7.63 -2.17 -6.09
N LEU A 107 -7.69 -1.58 -7.30
CA LEU A 107 -6.49 -1.22 -8.05
C LEU A 107 -5.60 -0.23 -7.28
N ILE A 108 -6.19 0.79 -6.64
CA ILE A 108 -5.46 1.76 -5.83
C ILE A 108 -4.89 1.12 -4.55
N HIS A 109 -5.65 0.23 -3.91
CA HIS A 109 -5.17 -0.52 -2.74
C HIS A 109 -3.93 -1.32 -3.09
N GLU A 110 -4.01 -2.18 -4.11
CA GLU A 110 -2.87 -3.00 -4.53
C GLU A 110 -1.72 -2.14 -5.09
N ALA A 111 -2.01 -1.07 -5.84
CA ALA A 111 -0.98 -0.14 -6.29
C ALA A 111 -0.26 0.57 -5.12
N SER A 112 -0.92 0.75 -3.98
CA SER A 112 -0.28 1.26 -2.75
C SER A 112 0.81 0.31 -2.27
N HIS A 113 0.61 -1.00 -2.37
CA HIS A 113 1.63 -1.99 -2.04
C HIS A 113 2.79 -1.99 -3.05
N CYS A 114 2.52 -1.83 -4.36
CA CYS A 114 3.59 -1.62 -5.33
C CYS A 114 4.38 -0.33 -5.04
N TRP A 115 3.71 0.75 -4.67
CA TRP A 115 4.37 2.00 -4.26
C TRP A 115 5.23 1.80 -3.01
N GLN A 116 4.72 1.07 -2.00
CA GLN A 116 5.47 0.72 -0.79
C GLN A 116 6.72 -0.09 -1.13
N TYR A 117 6.60 -1.10 -2.02
CA TYR A 117 7.74 -1.86 -2.51
C TYR A 117 8.79 -0.98 -3.18
N GLN A 118 8.38 -0.15 -4.15
CA GLN A 118 9.29 0.76 -4.86
C GLN A 118 9.97 1.78 -3.93
N ARG A 119 9.33 2.12 -2.80
CA ARG A 119 9.84 3.11 -1.85
C ARG A 119 10.71 2.52 -0.75
N PHE A 120 10.34 1.34 -0.25
CA PHE A 120 10.91 0.76 0.97
C PHE A 120 11.64 -0.56 0.73
N GLY A 121 11.57 -1.13 -0.46
CA GLY A 121 12.13 -2.45 -0.79
C GLY A 121 11.22 -3.59 -0.33
N SER A 122 11.75 -4.81 -0.39
CA SER A 122 10.99 -6.03 -0.06
C SER A 122 10.60 -6.15 1.42
N VAL A 123 11.21 -5.33 2.30
CA VAL A 123 10.81 -5.22 3.72
C VAL A 123 9.35 -4.81 3.90
N TYR A 124 8.72 -4.18 2.89
CA TYR A 124 7.30 -3.85 2.97
C TYR A 124 6.44 -5.11 3.11
N ILE A 125 6.80 -6.21 2.45
CA ILE A 125 6.00 -7.44 2.37
C ILE A 125 5.74 -7.98 3.78
N ILE A 126 6.80 -8.14 4.58
CA ILE A 126 6.68 -8.66 5.95
C ILE A 126 5.87 -7.70 6.83
N ARG A 127 6.05 -6.39 6.66
CA ARG A 127 5.31 -5.37 7.43
C ARG A 127 3.82 -5.32 7.07
N ALA A 128 3.48 -5.47 5.79
CA ALA A 128 2.11 -5.55 5.30
C ALA A 128 1.42 -6.83 5.80
N LEU A 129 2.06 -7.98 5.68
CA LEU A 129 1.54 -9.25 6.19
C LEU A 129 1.32 -9.23 7.72
N LEU A 130 2.26 -8.64 8.49
CA LEU A 130 2.08 -8.49 9.93
C LEU A 130 0.92 -7.54 10.27
N ALA A 131 0.74 -6.48 9.48
CA ALA A 131 -0.35 -5.53 9.65
C ALA A 131 -1.72 -6.15 9.33
N GLN A 132 -1.82 -6.91 8.24
CA GLN A 132 -3.04 -7.59 7.81
C GLN A 132 -3.53 -8.60 8.86
N ASN A 133 -2.60 -9.29 9.52
CA ASN A 133 -2.90 -10.26 10.58
C ASN A 133 -3.06 -9.62 11.98
N SER A 134 -3.01 -8.29 12.10
CA SER A 134 -3.17 -7.59 13.37
C SER A 134 -4.63 -7.27 13.69
N ASN A 135 -4.99 -7.19 14.97
CA ASN A 135 -6.37 -6.88 15.42
C ASN A 135 -7.03 -5.66 14.75
N PRO A 136 -6.36 -4.51 14.57
CA PRO A 136 -6.96 -3.39 13.86
C PRO A 136 -6.95 -3.54 12.33
N GLY A 137 -6.06 -4.35 11.74
CA GLY A 137 -6.03 -4.62 10.30
C GLY A 137 -6.15 -3.36 9.45
N TYR A 138 -7.21 -3.27 8.65
CA TYR A 138 -7.60 -2.13 7.80
C TYR A 138 -8.13 -0.91 8.57
N ASN A 139 -8.64 -1.10 9.79
CA ASN A 139 -9.31 -0.04 10.54
C ASN A 139 -8.31 0.93 11.15
N TYR A 140 -8.23 2.13 10.58
CA TYR A 140 -7.41 3.25 11.09
C TYR A 140 -8.21 4.27 11.91
N GLY A 141 -9.51 4.05 12.13
CA GLY A 141 -10.39 4.94 12.90
C GLY A 141 -11.01 6.10 12.11
N GLY A 142 -10.95 6.06 10.78
CA GLY A 142 -11.59 7.04 9.88
C GLY A 142 -10.97 8.44 9.92
N VAL A 143 -11.65 9.39 9.27
CA VAL A 143 -11.16 10.77 9.09
C VAL A 143 -10.74 11.47 10.39
N HIS A 144 -11.47 11.26 11.50
CA HIS A 144 -11.14 11.91 12.77
C HIS A 144 -9.82 11.39 13.38
N SER A 145 -9.56 10.09 13.28
CA SER A 145 -8.28 9.50 13.68
C SER A 145 -7.15 10.00 12.77
N LEU A 146 -7.42 10.05 11.46
CA LEU A 146 -6.46 10.56 10.47
C LEU A 146 -6.09 12.03 10.71
N GLU A 147 -7.06 12.88 11.04
CA GLU A 147 -6.85 14.28 11.37
C GLU A 147 -5.88 14.44 12.54
N ASN A 148 -6.10 13.70 13.63
CA ASN A 148 -5.21 13.70 14.79
C ASN A 148 -3.79 13.26 14.43
N ILE A 149 -3.64 12.25 13.56
CA ILE A 149 -2.34 11.75 13.08
C ILE A 149 -1.63 12.80 12.22
N VAL A 150 -2.36 13.47 11.32
CA VAL A 150 -1.84 14.54 10.48
C VAL A 150 -1.40 15.74 11.32
N MET A 151 -2.23 16.19 12.27
CA MET A 151 -1.93 17.32 13.16
C MET A 151 -0.71 17.04 14.04
N SER A 152 -0.61 15.82 14.58
CA SER A 152 0.52 15.42 15.43
C SER A 152 1.75 14.95 14.66
N ARG A 153 1.66 14.84 13.32
CA ARG A 153 2.68 14.25 12.43
C ARG A 153 3.12 12.83 12.83
N GLN A 154 2.23 12.07 13.46
CA GLN A 154 2.52 10.71 13.93
C GLN A 154 2.24 9.64 12.86
N ILE A 155 2.68 9.86 11.61
CA ILE A 155 2.47 8.91 10.48
C ILE A 155 2.96 7.49 10.79
N LYS A 156 3.95 7.41 11.68
CA LYS A 156 4.54 6.19 12.24
C LYS A 156 3.55 5.31 13.02
N ARG A 157 2.32 5.78 13.27
CA ARG A 157 1.24 4.99 13.91
C ARG A 157 0.38 4.23 12.92
N ILE A 158 0.47 4.58 11.65
CA ILE A 158 -0.27 3.93 10.57
C ILE A 158 0.56 2.77 10.03
N ASN A 159 -0.03 1.57 10.02
CA ASN A 159 0.59 0.39 9.42
C ASN A 159 0.45 0.41 7.88
N TYR A 160 1.13 -0.49 7.17
CA TYR A 160 1.12 -0.44 5.70
C TYR A 160 -0.24 -0.81 5.06
N GLU A 161 -1.04 -1.65 5.70
CA GLU A 161 -2.42 -1.94 5.25
C GLU A 161 -3.33 -0.73 5.44
N GLN A 162 -3.29 -0.10 6.62
CA GLN A 162 -4.00 1.13 6.90
C GLN A 162 -3.54 2.26 5.98
N GLN A 163 -2.26 2.31 5.62
CA GLN A 163 -1.76 3.27 4.65
C GLN A 163 -2.38 3.06 3.28
N ALA A 164 -2.45 1.80 2.80
CA ALA A 164 -3.13 1.47 1.56
C ALA A 164 -4.62 1.85 1.62
N GLU A 165 -5.30 1.52 2.73
CA GLU A 165 -6.71 1.85 2.95
C GLU A 165 -6.97 3.37 2.91
N ILE A 166 -6.15 4.18 3.60
CA ILE A 166 -6.28 5.64 3.61
C ILE A 166 -6.09 6.23 2.19
N ILE A 167 -5.18 5.65 1.41
CA ILE A 167 -4.95 6.08 0.02
C ILE A 167 -6.15 5.69 -0.87
N THR A 168 -6.74 4.52 -0.65
CA THR A 168 -7.96 4.07 -1.31
C THR A 168 -9.14 4.97 -0.95
N ASP A 169 -9.33 5.31 0.32
CA ASP A 169 -10.38 6.23 0.77
C ASP A 169 -10.24 7.62 0.15
N TYR A 170 -9.01 8.13 0.04
CA TYR A 170 -8.77 9.38 -0.68
C TYR A 170 -9.24 9.31 -2.14
N TYR A 171 -8.98 8.20 -2.83
CA TYR A 171 -9.46 7.98 -4.20
C TYR A 171 -10.99 7.91 -4.26
N SER A 172 -11.64 7.15 -3.38
CA SER A 172 -13.10 7.01 -3.35
C SER A 172 -13.78 8.35 -3.06
N LEU A 173 -13.28 9.11 -2.09
CA LEU A 173 -13.79 10.45 -1.76
C LEU A 173 -13.58 11.44 -2.91
N SER A 174 -12.41 11.43 -3.56
CA SER A 174 -12.10 12.32 -4.67
C SER A 174 -12.99 12.11 -5.89
N ASN A 175 -13.51 10.88 -6.07
CA ASN A 175 -14.45 10.53 -7.13
C ASN A 175 -15.93 10.69 -6.74
N THR A 176 -16.21 11.05 -5.50
CA THR A 176 -17.59 11.24 -5.00
C THR A 176 -18.05 12.68 -5.17
N LYS A 177 -19.25 12.89 -5.77
CA LYS A 177 -19.78 14.23 -6.09
C LYS A 177 -20.06 15.12 -4.88
N PHE A 178 -20.36 14.52 -3.73
CA PHE A 178 -20.80 15.21 -2.51
C PHE A 178 -19.83 15.06 -1.34
N ALA A 179 -18.58 14.67 -1.61
CA ALA A 179 -17.57 14.56 -0.56
C ALA A 179 -17.27 15.94 0.04
N ASP A 180 -17.14 15.99 1.37
CA ASP A 180 -16.79 17.22 2.07
C ASP A 180 -15.37 17.66 1.68
N PRO A 181 -15.18 18.88 1.14
CA PRO A 181 -13.85 19.39 0.84
C PRO A 181 -12.92 19.45 2.06
N GLY A 182 -13.47 19.62 3.26
CA GLY A 182 -12.72 19.59 4.52
C GLY A 182 -12.12 18.22 4.79
N GLU A 183 -12.93 17.18 4.64
CA GLU A 183 -12.51 15.78 4.74
C GLU A 183 -11.42 15.43 3.71
N ILE A 184 -11.64 15.72 2.42
CA ILE A 184 -10.64 15.45 1.36
C ILE A 184 -9.29 16.11 1.68
N LYS A 185 -9.31 17.32 2.27
CA LYS A 185 -8.09 18.04 2.64
C LYS A 185 -7.28 17.29 3.71
N ILE A 186 -7.92 16.58 4.64
CA ILE A 186 -7.24 15.79 5.68
C ILE A 186 -6.47 14.64 5.03
N TYR A 187 -7.11 13.88 4.13
CA TYR A 187 -6.46 12.83 3.35
C TYR A 187 -5.31 13.40 2.51
N LYS A 188 -5.54 14.51 1.82
CA LYS A 188 -4.50 15.19 1.03
C LYS A 188 -3.27 15.57 1.88
N ASN A 189 -3.49 16.05 3.10
CA ASN A 189 -2.40 16.36 4.02
C ASN A 189 -1.63 15.11 4.44
N TYR A 190 -2.31 13.97 4.65
CA TYR A 190 -1.64 12.70 4.90
C TYR A 190 -0.78 12.26 3.71
N LEU A 191 -1.30 12.31 2.48
CA LEU A 191 -0.53 11.97 1.27
C LEU A 191 0.70 12.88 1.11
N ASN A 192 0.58 14.17 1.46
CA ASN A 192 1.72 15.08 1.49
C ASN A 192 2.79 14.67 2.51
N LEU A 193 2.40 14.15 3.69
CA LEU A 193 3.36 13.62 4.67
C LEU A 193 4.09 12.38 4.15
N LEU A 194 3.44 11.59 3.28
CA LEU A 194 4.05 10.46 2.56
C LEU A 194 4.92 10.90 1.37
N LYS A 195 4.95 12.19 1.05
CA LYS A 195 5.61 12.77 -0.13
C LYS A 195 5.03 12.25 -1.45
N ILE A 196 3.75 11.90 -1.47
CA ILE A 196 3.02 11.57 -2.69
C ILE A 196 2.52 12.89 -3.30
N PRO A 197 3.04 13.32 -4.48
CA PRO A 197 2.70 14.60 -5.06
C PRO A 197 1.24 14.62 -5.51
N GLN A 198 0.53 15.66 -5.11
CA GLN A 198 -0.89 15.82 -5.39
C GLN A 198 -1.12 16.79 -6.54
N ILE A 199 -2.03 16.44 -7.44
CA ILE A 199 -2.51 17.39 -8.45
C ILE A 199 -3.22 18.52 -7.69
N ILE A 200 -2.80 19.76 -7.93
CA ILE A 200 -3.60 20.93 -7.56
C ILE A 200 -4.76 20.94 -8.56
N ILE A 201 -5.85 20.24 -8.22
CA ILE A 201 -7.11 20.40 -8.95
C ILE A 201 -7.62 21.78 -8.55
N ASN A 202 -7.18 22.81 -9.28
CA ASN A 202 -7.88 24.08 -9.30
C ASN A 202 -9.24 23.78 -9.94
N LYS A 203 -10.25 23.56 -9.09
CA LYS A 203 -11.65 23.64 -9.52
C LYS A 203 -11.96 25.09 -9.87
#